data_AF-A0A3D4YKV7-F1
#
_entry.id   AF-A0A3D4YKV7-F1
#
_cell.length_a   1.000
_cell.length_b   1.000
_cell.length_c   1.000
_cell.angle_alpha   90.00
_cell.angle_beta   90.00
_cell.angle_gamma   90.00
#
_symmetry.space_group_name_H-M   'P 1'
#
loop_
_entity.id
_entity.type
_entity.pdbx_description
1 polymer ?
#
loop_
_entity_poly.entity_id
_entity_poly.type
_entity_poly.pdbx_seq_one_letter_code
_entity_poly.pdbx_strand_id
1 'polypeptide(L)'
;MNAEPATTPNRGFSLVEVMVALSLLGVAMMSLAGAATLGLSQMTTARQDLQYSADVQQVADSLVAVGWNNVTTGSANMRGRPVSWTVATLSPNSQRLTVVVQRRGQASTSTVYSDTVMLYLAKPQVQ
;
A
#
# COMPACT_ATOMS: atom_id res chain seq x y z
N MET A 1 -47.01 -63.15 -7.44
CA MET A 1 -46.85 -61.73 -7.08
C MET A 1 -45.38 -61.42 -7.27
N ASN A 2 -44.99 -60.95 -8.46
CA ASN A 2 -43.59 -60.71 -8.81
C ASN A 2 -43.43 -59.21 -9.04
N ALA A 3 -42.62 -58.55 -8.21
CA ALA A 3 -42.32 -57.12 -8.35
C ALA A 3 -41.30 -56.92 -9.47
N GLU A 4 -41.62 -56.05 -10.43
CA GLU A 4 -40.67 -55.61 -11.46
C GLU A 4 -39.59 -54.70 -10.86
N PRO A 5 -38.32 -54.82 -11.27
CA PRO A 5 -37.26 -53.94 -10.82
C PRO A 5 -37.42 -52.54 -11.43
N ALA A 6 -37.54 -51.52 -10.58
CA ALA A 6 -37.54 -50.13 -11.02
C ALA A 6 -36.17 -49.77 -11.62
N THR A 7 -36.10 -49.62 -12.94
CA THR A 7 -34.92 -49.09 -13.63
C THR A 7 -34.81 -47.61 -13.33
N THR A 8 -33.83 -47.22 -12.50
CA THR A 8 -33.48 -45.82 -12.30
C THR A 8 -33.04 -45.24 -13.65
N PRO A 9 -33.71 -44.19 -14.18
CA PRO A 9 -33.28 -43.62 -15.44
C PRO A 9 -31.92 -42.95 -15.23
N ASN A 10 -30.87 -43.51 -15.84
CA ASN A 10 -29.56 -42.88 -15.93
C ASN A 10 -29.70 -41.61 -16.76
N ARG A 11 -29.83 -40.47 -16.10
CA ARG A 11 -29.85 -39.16 -16.74
C ARG A 11 -28.42 -38.81 -17.18
N GLY A 12 -28.13 -39.00 -18.46
CA GLY A 12 -26.90 -38.51 -19.07
C GLY A 12 -26.93 -36.98 -19.21
N PHE A 13 -25.76 -36.34 -19.20
CA PHE A 13 -25.64 -34.91 -19.45
C PHE A 13 -26.09 -34.58 -20.88
N SER A 14 -26.97 -33.59 -21.02
CA SER A 14 -27.35 -33.06 -22.33
C SER A 14 -26.22 -32.20 -22.89
N LEU A 15 -26.00 -32.22 -24.22
CA LEU A 15 -25.03 -31.35 -24.89
C LEU A 15 -25.30 -29.87 -24.60
N VAL A 16 -26.57 -29.49 -24.49
CA VAL A 16 -26.98 -28.13 -24.10
C VAL A 16 -26.53 -27.79 -22.68
N GLU A 17 -26.63 -28.74 -21.75
CA GLU A 17 -26.21 -28.55 -20.36
C GLU A 17 -24.70 -28.35 -20.25
N VAL A 18 -23.92 -29.09 -21.02
CA VAL A 18 -22.47 -28.92 -21.11
C VAL A 18 -22.11 -27.55 -21.70
N MET A 19 -22.81 -27.10 -22.75
CA MET A 19 -22.58 -25.77 -23.33
C MET A 19 -22.90 -24.64 -22.35
N VAL A 20 -23.99 -24.78 -21.57
CA VAL A 20 -24.35 -23.82 -20.52
C VAL A 20 -23.34 -23.85 -19.37
N ALA A 21 -22.87 -25.02 -18.96
CA ALA A 21 -21.85 -25.12 -17.92
C ALA A 21 -20.52 -24.46 -18.35
N LEU A 22 -20.10 -24.66 -19.60
CA LEU A 22 -18.90 -24.04 -20.13
C LEU A 22 -19.03 -22.52 -20.28
N SER A 23 -20.20 -22.01 -20.67
CA SER A 23 -20.42 -20.57 -20.76
C SER A 23 -20.42 -19.91 -19.37
N LEU A 24 -21.07 -20.52 -18.38
CA LEU A 24 -21.05 -20.06 -16.99
C LEU A 24 -19.64 -20.12 -16.40
N LEU A 25 -18.88 -21.20 -16.67
CA LEU A 25 -17.48 -21.30 -16.27
C LEU A 25 -16.64 -20.18 -16.89
N GLY A 26 -16.84 -19.89 -18.17
CA GLY A 26 -16.15 -18.79 -18.86
C GLY A 26 -16.39 -17.43 -18.18
N VAL A 27 -17.66 -17.11 -17.90
CA VAL A 27 -18.02 -15.86 -17.21
C VAL A 27 -17.45 -15.80 -15.79
N ALA A 28 -17.52 -16.91 -15.04
CA ALA A 28 -16.97 -17.00 -13.70
C ALA A 28 -15.46 -16.76 -13.69
N MET A 29 -14.72 -17.37 -14.61
CA MET A 29 -13.26 -17.21 -14.73
C MET A 29 -12.87 -15.77 -15.12
N MET A 30 -13.65 -15.09 -15.97
CA MET A 30 -13.42 -13.67 -16.30
C MET A 30 -13.56 -12.78 -15.07
N SER A 31 -14.58 -13.02 -14.23
CA SER A 31 -14.77 -12.26 -12.98
C SER A 31 -13.62 -12.47 -12.00
N LEU A 32 -13.14 -13.71 -11.86
CA LEU A 32 -12.03 -14.06 -10.99
C LEU A 32 -10.71 -13.46 -11.49
N ALA A 33 -10.47 -13.47 -12.80
CA ALA A 33 -9.30 -12.83 -13.40
C ALA A 33 -9.26 -11.31 -13.15
N GLY A 34 -10.41 -10.63 -13.26
CA GLY A 34 -10.53 -9.22 -12.91
C GLY A 34 -10.22 -8.96 -11.43
N ALA A 35 -10.81 -9.74 -10.53
CA ALA A 35 -10.55 -9.60 -9.09
C ALA A 35 -9.09 -9.89 -8.73
N ALA A 36 -8.46 -10.90 -9.34
CA ALA A 36 -7.07 -11.25 -9.10
C ALA A 36 -6.10 -10.13 -9.53
N THR A 37 -6.32 -9.53 -10.70
CA THR A 37 -5.47 -8.43 -11.19
C THR A 37 -5.59 -7.19 -10.31
N LEU A 38 -6.79 -6.86 -9.84
CA LEU A 38 -7.01 -5.79 -8.86
C LEU A 38 -6.34 -6.08 -7.51
N GLY A 39 -6.41 -7.32 -7.03
CA GLY A 39 -5.72 -7.71 -5.79
C GLY A 39 -4.20 -7.57 -5.89
N LEU A 40 -3.61 -7.97 -7.02
CA LEU A 40 -2.17 -7.86 -7.26
C LEU A 40 -1.70 -6.41 -7.37
N SER A 41 -2.48 -5.54 -8.03
CA SER A 41 -2.15 -4.12 -8.14
C SER A 41 -2.19 -3.44 -6.76
N GLN A 42 -3.23 -3.69 -5.96
CA GLN A 42 -3.33 -3.18 -4.60
C GLN A 42 -2.18 -3.66 -3.70
N MET A 43 -1.79 -4.93 -3.79
CA MET A 43 -0.67 -5.45 -3.01
C MET A 43 0.65 -4.78 -3.40
N THR A 44 0.85 -4.50 -4.69
CA THR A 44 2.05 -3.81 -5.18
C THR A 44 2.09 -2.36 -4.67
N THR A 45 0.95 -1.66 -4.71
CA THR A 45 0.83 -0.31 -4.13
C THR A 45 1.10 -0.31 -2.63
N ALA A 46 0.49 -1.24 -1.88
CA ALA A 46 0.69 -1.35 -0.44
C ALA A 46 2.16 -1.61 -0.08
N ARG A 47 2.89 -2.43 -0.85
CA ARG A 47 4.33 -2.62 -0.66
C ARG A 47 5.13 -1.35 -0.90
N GLN A 48 4.78 -0.58 -1.93
CA GLN A 48 5.44 0.69 -2.20
C GLN A 48 5.17 1.72 -1.09
N ASP A 49 3.95 1.77 -0.57
CA ASP A 49 3.57 2.65 0.53
C ASP A 49 4.26 2.26 1.84
N LEU A 50 4.34 0.96 2.16
CA LEU A 50 5.08 0.48 3.34
C LEU A 50 6.57 0.82 3.25
N GLN A 51 7.17 0.61 2.08
CA GLN A 51 8.57 0.96 1.84
C GLN A 51 8.79 2.45 2.01
N TYR A 52 7.89 3.27 1.46
CA TYR A 52 7.89 4.71 1.62
C TYR A 52 7.81 5.10 3.11
N SER A 53 6.84 4.56 3.86
CA SER A 53 6.66 4.89 5.27
C SER A 53 7.87 4.50 6.12
N ALA A 54 8.50 3.36 5.83
CA ALA A 54 9.73 2.93 6.50
C ALA A 54 10.89 3.91 6.27
N ASP A 55 11.04 4.42 5.04
CA ASP A 55 12.08 5.39 4.72
C ASP A 55 11.86 6.73 5.43
N VAL A 56 10.60 7.20 5.51
CA VAL A 56 10.24 8.41 6.26
C VAL A 56 10.49 8.23 7.75
N GLN A 57 10.09 7.10 8.31
CA GLN A 57 10.30 6.78 9.72
C GLN A 57 11.79 6.76 10.07
N GLN A 58 12.63 6.17 9.22
CA GLN A 58 14.07 6.14 9.43
C GLN A 58 14.69 7.55 9.48
N VAL A 59 14.23 8.47 8.62
CA VAL A 59 14.68 9.87 8.67
C VAL A 59 14.12 10.57 9.90
N ALA A 60 12.84 10.37 10.23
CA ALA A 60 12.24 10.94 11.42
C ALA A 60 13.01 10.54 12.69
N ASP A 61 13.31 9.26 12.84
CA ASP A 61 14.04 8.71 13.97
C ASP A 61 15.47 9.26 14.03
N SER A 62 16.14 9.44 12.88
CA SER A 62 17.49 10.05 12.86
C SER A 62 17.47 11.51 13.27
N LEU A 63 16.47 12.29 12.85
CA LEU A 63 16.29 13.69 13.25
C LEU A 63 15.95 13.80 14.74
N VAL A 64 15.11 12.90 15.26
CA VAL A 64 14.82 12.81 16.70
C VAL A 64 16.06 12.44 17.50
N ALA A 65 16.89 11.52 17.01
CA ALA A 65 18.12 11.10 17.67
C ALA A 65 19.18 12.22 17.75
N VAL A 66 19.25 13.08 16.73
CA VAL A 66 20.09 14.31 16.77
C VAL A 66 19.62 15.26 17.87
N GLY A 67 18.31 15.34 18.07
CA GLY A 67 17.71 16.00 19.22
C GLY A 67 17.54 17.52 19.06
N TRP A 68 16.90 18.11 20.07
CA TRP A 68 16.53 19.53 20.08
C TRP A 68 17.74 20.45 19.93
N ASN A 69 17.59 21.50 19.12
CA ASN A 69 18.58 22.54 18.82
C ASN A 69 19.84 22.08 18.08
N ASN A 70 19.95 20.80 17.72
CA ASN A 70 21.04 20.26 16.91
C ASN A 70 20.63 19.99 15.46
N VAL A 71 19.33 19.88 15.18
CA VAL A 71 18.83 19.66 13.81
C VAL A 71 18.82 20.97 13.02
N THR A 72 19.38 20.93 11.81
CA THR A 72 19.34 22.02 10.83
C THR A 72 18.54 21.60 9.60
N THR A 73 18.03 22.58 8.84
CA THR A 73 17.35 22.34 7.56
C THR A 73 18.27 21.62 6.58
N GLY A 74 17.76 20.60 5.91
CA GLY A 74 18.59 19.77 5.04
C GLY A 74 17.83 18.76 4.20
N SER A 75 18.57 17.84 3.62
CA SER A 75 18.04 16.72 2.86
C SER A 75 18.93 15.49 2.96
N ALA A 76 18.35 14.32 2.71
CA ALA A 76 19.02 13.05 2.62
C ALA A 76 18.41 12.22 1.49
N ASN A 77 19.18 11.29 0.96
CA ASN A 77 18.69 10.27 0.03
C ASN A 77 18.53 8.95 0.78
N MET A 78 17.29 8.49 0.94
CA MET A 78 16.99 7.17 1.49
C MET A 78 16.60 6.24 0.36
N ARG A 79 17.43 5.22 0.10
CA ARG A 79 17.19 4.21 -0.94
C ARG A 79 16.87 4.81 -2.32
N GLY A 80 17.56 5.89 -2.67
CA GLY A 80 17.37 6.60 -3.94
C GLY A 80 16.18 7.57 -3.98
N ARG A 81 15.48 7.78 -2.86
CA ARG A 81 14.41 8.77 -2.71
C ARG A 81 14.94 10.00 -1.97
N PRO A 82 14.78 11.21 -2.54
CA PRO A 82 15.10 12.43 -1.83
C PRO A 82 14.05 12.69 -0.73
N VAL A 83 14.55 12.92 0.48
CA VAL A 83 13.79 13.38 1.64
C VAL A 83 14.40 14.71 2.05
N SER A 84 13.60 15.77 2.15
CA SER A 84 14.05 17.06 2.65
C SER A 84 13.30 17.42 3.92
N TRP A 85 13.89 18.26 4.76
CA TRP A 85 13.23 18.78 5.94
C TRP A 85 13.62 20.22 6.20
N THR A 86 12.68 20.99 6.73
CA THR A 86 12.91 22.35 7.21
C THR A 86 12.68 22.42 8.70
N VAL A 87 13.48 23.24 9.40
CA VAL A 87 13.38 23.44 10.85
C VAL A 87 12.85 24.83 11.12
N ALA A 88 11.83 24.92 11.97
CA ALA A 88 11.28 26.17 12.47
C ALA A 88 11.25 26.14 14.00
N THR A 89 11.94 27.09 14.64
CA THR A 89 11.83 27.28 16.08
C THR A 89 10.48 27.89 16.40
N LEU A 90 9.64 27.17 17.15
CA LEU A 90 8.32 27.63 17.57
C LEU A 90 8.38 28.39 18.89
N SER A 91 9.28 27.98 19.78
CA SER A 91 9.52 28.62 21.08
C SER A 91 10.95 28.33 21.54
N PRO A 92 11.44 28.98 22.61
CA PRO A 92 12.75 28.66 23.19
C PRO A 92 12.90 27.20 23.67
N ASN A 93 11.80 26.43 23.76
CA ASN A 93 11.80 25.05 24.21
C ASN A 93 11.27 24.06 23.15
N SER A 94 10.92 24.52 21.94
CA SER A 94 10.29 23.65 20.93
C SER A 94 10.64 24.05 19.51
N GLN A 95 10.89 23.03 18.68
CA GLN A 95 11.12 23.16 17.24
C GLN A 95 10.13 22.28 16.48
N ARG A 96 9.67 22.77 15.34
CA ARG A 96 8.89 22.02 14.36
C ARG A 96 9.78 21.68 13.19
N LEU A 97 9.78 20.41 12.81
CA LEU A 97 10.44 19.90 11.62
C LEU A 97 9.36 19.54 10.63
N THR A 98 9.43 20.14 9.44
CA THR A 98 8.54 19.81 8.32
C THR A 98 9.33 18.94 7.36
N VAL A 99 9.10 17.63 7.39
CA VAL A 99 9.73 16.66 6.50
C VAL A 99 8.88 16.53 5.24
N VAL A 100 9.47 16.73 4.07
CA VAL A 100 8.82 16.62 2.77
C VAL A 100 9.46 15.45 2.03
N VAL A 101 8.61 14.54 1.55
CA VAL A 101 9.05 13.34 0.82
C VAL A 101 8.30 13.25 -0.49
N GLN A 102 9.04 12.94 -1.56
CA GLN A 102 8.47 12.81 -2.89
C GLN A 102 8.18 11.34 -3.22
N ARG A 103 6.96 11.08 -3.72
CA ARG A 103 6.55 9.78 -4.28
C ARG A 103 6.09 9.94 -5.73
N ARG A 104 6.30 8.91 -6.54
CA ARG A 104 5.78 8.88 -7.91
C ARG A 104 4.34 8.39 -7.91
N GLY A 105 3.54 8.90 -8.83
CA GLY A 105 2.15 8.51 -9.01
C GLY A 105 2.00 7.05 -9.44
N GLN A 106 0.95 6.41 -8.94
CA GLN A 106 0.61 5.03 -9.28
C GLN A 106 0.10 4.91 -10.73
N ALA A 107 -0.78 5.83 -11.15
CA ALA A 107 -1.31 5.87 -12.51
C ALA A 107 -0.31 6.43 -13.53
N SER A 108 0.61 7.29 -13.08
CA SER A 108 1.62 7.91 -13.92
C SER A 108 2.91 8.12 -13.14
N THR A 109 3.97 7.45 -13.55
CA THR A 109 5.29 7.52 -12.91
C THR A 109 6.01 8.85 -13.19
N SER A 110 5.53 9.64 -14.16
CA SER A 110 6.03 11.00 -14.42
C SER A 110 5.43 12.04 -13.46
N THR A 111 4.30 11.74 -12.82
CA THR A 111 3.71 12.59 -11.81
C THR A 111 4.40 12.35 -10.48
N VAL A 112 4.85 13.42 -9.82
CA VAL A 112 5.44 13.36 -8.48
C VAL A 112 4.50 14.06 -7.50
N TYR A 113 4.15 13.34 -6.43
CA TYR A 113 3.42 13.86 -5.29
C TYR A 113 4.39 14.14 -4.15
N SER A 114 4.15 15.22 -3.43
CA SER A 114 4.88 15.56 -2.21
C SER A 114 3.97 15.33 -1.02
N ASP A 115 4.38 14.45 -0.12
CA ASP A 115 3.72 14.26 1.16
C ASP A 115 4.56 14.94 2.25
N THR A 116 3.89 15.43 3.29
CA THR A 116 4.52 16.18 4.37
C THR A 116 4.25 15.49 5.70
N VAL A 117 5.30 15.25 6.48
CA VAL A 117 5.24 14.76 7.85
C VAL A 117 5.78 15.85 8.77
N MET A 118 5.03 16.17 9.81
CA MET A 118 5.44 17.14 10.82
C MET A 118 5.93 16.41 12.07
N LEU A 119 7.14 16.75 12.51
CA LEU A 119 7.72 16.30 13.76
C LEU A 119 7.89 17.50 14.69
N TYR A 120 7.77 17.27 15.99
CA TYR A 120 8.01 18.27 17.01
C TYR A 120 9.13 17.78 17.92
N LEU A 121 10.19 18.58 18.04
CA LEU A 121 11.27 18.35 19.00
C LEU A 121 11.12 19.32 20.15
N ALA A 122 11.15 18.80 21.37
CA ALA A 122 11.12 19.60 22.59
C ALA A 122 12.48 19.52 23.29
N LYS A 123 12.83 20.60 23.99
CA LYS A 123 13.99 20.60 24.89
C LYS A 123 13.78 19.53 25.98
N PRO A 124 14.69 18.56 26.15
CA PRO A 124 14.55 17.53 27.17
C PRO A 124 14.50 18.18 28.56
N GLN A 125 13.47 17.86 29.34
CA GLN A 125 13.38 18.20 30.76
C GLN A 125 13.97 17.01 31.52
N VAL A 126 15.19 17.13 32.01
CA VAL A 126 15.73 16.16 32.96
C VAL A 126 15.20 16.57 34.32
N GLN A 127 14.36 15.72 34.93
CA GLN A 127 13.96 15.84 36.33
C GLN A 127 15.07 15.28 37.24
#